data_AF-A0A1V4IAC9-F1
#
_entry.id   AF-A0A1V4IAC9-F1
#
_cell.length_a   1.000
_cell.length_b   1.000
_cell.length_c   1.000
_cell.angle_alpha   90.00
_cell.angle_beta   90.00
_cell.angle_gamma   90.00
#
_symmetry.space_group_name_H-M   'P 1'
#
loop_
_entity.id
_entity.type
_entity.pdbx_description
1 polymer ?
#
loop_
_entity_poly.entity_id
_entity_poly.type
_entity_poly.pdbx_seq_one_letter_code
_entity_poly.pdbx_strand_id
1 'polypeptide(L)'
;MYFNKEQKKIINSKPNGHMLIKGEKGTGKTTTFINKIPSLLNHYCISKDDKILVATRDEEASTYVSFIYDNIETEKYHQSSFFDRDNSDKLEISNITSLIYYYFNQYKNNNKKNDKIASSEECYNQIKDAIKTILNKYENKKPSILNLDFAQFIQEEIRWIKSCNYINIDEYQAANRFSRTNDNLTISAPKVLRKNSKQRQTIFDILIEYNNNLKKINKIDFEDVAILALKEASTTLKRKFTHIFIDDCQMLTKVEIEFLKALYNEKTYSSITFLFENSASKNSKTWLTSGKSFASLGYDMKGKSITLKTKHSETLNECRKDNEVNEKKVIECSITQNVNSIKDTLINQPLKLDTVRYIDLKRNVHHSFIKDSGTVNEIYVEHDGIEERVEDVIEIPVFSEIAAGNPILMNEYIEDNYYLPKDWVRSTKDVFMLKVKGDSMINKNIYDGDYVVISKQGMPSINDIVAVDIEGEATLKTYKKINRQIVLMPENEIYEPIFITDQQFSFLGVAIGLVKNS
;
A
#
# COMPACT_ATOMS: atom_id res chain seq x y z
N MET A 1 -3.90 -2.71 -26.82
CA MET A 1 -2.79 -2.03 -26.07
C MET A 1 -1.74 -3.05 -25.60
N TYR A 2 -0.45 -2.68 -25.49
CA TYR A 2 0.60 -3.53 -24.91
C TYR A 2 0.82 -3.23 -23.41
N PHE A 3 0.74 -4.27 -22.57
CA PHE A 3 0.96 -4.19 -21.11
C PHE A 3 2.18 -5.00 -20.68
N ASN A 4 2.95 -4.47 -19.74
CA ASN A 4 4.08 -5.16 -19.11
C ASN A 4 3.60 -6.29 -18.15
N LYS A 5 4.52 -7.07 -17.56
CA LYS A 5 4.18 -8.18 -16.64
C LYS A 5 3.45 -7.71 -15.37
N GLU A 6 3.87 -6.61 -14.77
CA GLU A 6 3.25 -6.02 -13.56
C GLU A 6 1.83 -5.50 -13.85
N GLN A 7 1.64 -4.86 -15.00
CA GLN A 7 0.36 -4.32 -15.44
C GLN A 7 -0.63 -5.45 -15.76
N LYS A 8 -0.18 -6.52 -16.45
CA LYS A 8 -0.99 -7.73 -16.69
C LYS A 8 -1.38 -8.42 -15.37
N LYS A 9 -0.48 -8.48 -14.38
CA LYS A 9 -0.76 -8.97 -13.02
C LYS A 9 -1.89 -8.17 -12.37
N ILE A 10 -1.87 -6.84 -12.46
CA ILE A 10 -2.93 -5.96 -11.92
C ILE A 10 -4.26 -6.15 -12.66
N ILE A 11 -4.25 -6.21 -14.00
CA ILE A 11 -5.48 -6.40 -14.80
C ILE A 11 -6.15 -7.73 -14.43
N ASN A 12 -5.38 -8.81 -14.38
CA ASN A 12 -5.90 -10.17 -14.18
C ASN A 12 -6.11 -10.57 -12.69
N SER A 13 -5.69 -9.75 -11.71
CA SER A 13 -5.84 -10.10 -10.29
C SER A 13 -7.32 -10.15 -9.84
N LYS A 14 -7.61 -10.95 -8.82
CA LYS A 14 -8.92 -10.91 -8.15
C LYS A 14 -9.05 -9.64 -7.29
N PRO A 15 -10.25 -9.07 -7.10
CA PRO A 15 -10.49 -8.05 -6.08
C PRO A 15 -10.15 -8.59 -4.68
N ASN A 16 -9.55 -7.76 -3.82
CA ASN A 16 -9.02 -8.16 -2.51
C ASN A 16 -9.30 -7.10 -1.42
N GLY A 17 -10.49 -6.50 -1.44
CA GLY A 17 -10.80 -5.35 -0.59
C GLY A 17 -9.94 -4.14 -0.97
N HIS A 18 -9.12 -3.66 -0.04
CA HIS A 18 -8.28 -2.48 -0.27
C HIS A 18 -7.04 -2.81 -1.12
N MET A 19 -6.67 -1.94 -2.06
CA MET A 19 -5.45 -2.08 -2.86
C MET A 19 -4.83 -0.71 -3.14
N LEU A 20 -3.51 -0.66 -3.25
CA LEU A 20 -2.74 0.56 -3.51
C LEU A 20 -1.80 0.33 -4.70
N ILE A 21 -1.94 1.12 -5.77
CA ILE A 21 -1.06 1.07 -6.94
C ILE A 21 -0.24 2.36 -6.96
N LYS A 22 1.06 2.23 -6.70
CA LYS A 22 2.04 3.33 -6.69
C LYS A 22 2.77 3.40 -8.03
N GLY A 23 3.33 4.57 -8.35
CA GLY A 23 4.24 4.73 -9.48
C GLY A 23 4.39 6.18 -9.91
N GLU A 24 5.46 6.51 -10.61
CA GLU A 24 5.69 7.86 -11.14
C GLU A 24 4.75 8.19 -12.32
N LYS A 25 4.78 9.45 -12.75
CA LYS A 25 4.07 9.90 -13.96
C LYS A 25 4.51 9.10 -15.18
N GLY A 26 3.54 8.71 -16.02
CA GLY A 26 3.81 7.96 -17.26
C GLY A 26 4.07 6.45 -17.09
N THR A 27 3.91 5.89 -15.89
CA THR A 27 4.00 4.42 -15.64
C THR A 27 2.73 3.65 -16.06
N GLY A 28 1.71 4.34 -16.58
CA GLY A 28 0.48 3.72 -17.07
C GLY A 28 -0.49 3.24 -15.99
N LYS A 29 -0.44 3.82 -14.77
CA LYS A 29 -1.34 3.50 -13.64
C LYS A 29 -2.81 3.47 -14.06
N THR A 30 -3.33 4.63 -14.51
CA THR A 30 -4.72 4.80 -14.96
C THR A 30 -5.06 3.83 -16.09
N THR A 31 -4.22 3.72 -17.12
CA THR A 31 -4.46 2.80 -18.26
C THR A 31 -4.58 1.34 -17.83
N THR A 32 -3.67 0.88 -16.97
CA THR A 32 -3.65 -0.48 -16.40
C THR A 32 -4.91 -0.73 -15.60
N PHE A 33 -5.28 0.22 -14.75
CA PHE A 33 -6.50 0.12 -13.96
C PHE A 33 -7.75 0.08 -14.87
N ILE A 34 -7.93 1.00 -15.81
CA ILE A 34 -9.14 1.04 -16.66
C ILE A 34 -9.31 -0.26 -17.46
N ASN A 35 -8.22 -0.90 -17.88
CA ASN A 35 -8.26 -2.22 -18.54
C ASN A 35 -8.65 -3.39 -17.62
N LYS A 36 -8.71 -3.18 -16.30
CA LYS A 36 -9.27 -4.13 -15.33
C LYS A 36 -10.81 -4.15 -15.32
N ILE A 37 -11.45 -3.04 -15.69
CA ILE A 37 -12.90 -2.85 -15.54
C ILE A 37 -13.74 -3.93 -16.24
N PRO A 38 -13.47 -4.34 -17.50
CA PRO A 38 -14.25 -5.38 -18.17
C PRO A 38 -14.26 -6.72 -17.40
N SER A 39 -13.11 -7.11 -16.84
CA SER A 39 -13.01 -8.32 -16.02
C SER A 39 -13.85 -8.23 -14.73
N LEU A 40 -13.97 -7.04 -14.14
CA LEU A 40 -14.82 -6.80 -12.97
C LEU A 40 -16.31 -6.80 -13.32
N LEU A 41 -16.70 -6.18 -14.45
CA LEU A 41 -18.07 -6.20 -14.94
C LEU A 41 -18.54 -7.63 -15.22
N ASN A 42 -17.70 -8.45 -15.86
CA ASN A 42 -18.07 -9.79 -16.30
C ASN A 42 -18.05 -10.82 -15.15
N HIS A 43 -17.11 -10.74 -14.21
CA HIS A 43 -16.92 -11.78 -13.17
C HIS A 43 -17.30 -11.37 -11.74
N TYR A 44 -17.37 -10.07 -11.44
CA TYR A 44 -17.52 -9.55 -10.08
C TYR A 44 -18.69 -8.56 -9.91
N CYS A 45 -19.41 -8.24 -11.00
CA CYS A 45 -20.62 -7.42 -10.97
C CYS A 45 -21.88 -8.19 -11.38
N ILE A 46 -22.09 -9.37 -10.80
CA ILE A 46 -23.18 -10.31 -11.17
C ILE A 46 -24.52 -9.88 -10.55
N SER A 47 -24.51 -9.35 -9.33
CA SER A 47 -25.68 -8.91 -8.57
C SER A 47 -26.29 -7.63 -9.19
N LYS A 48 -27.57 -7.35 -8.91
CA LYS A 48 -28.25 -6.17 -9.44
C LYS A 48 -27.76 -4.85 -8.81
N ASP A 49 -27.16 -4.93 -7.63
CA ASP A 49 -26.61 -3.82 -6.86
C ASP A 49 -25.08 -3.68 -7.00
N ASP A 50 -24.43 -4.57 -7.76
CA ASP A 50 -23.00 -4.46 -8.03
C ASP A 50 -22.74 -3.34 -9.05
N LYS A 51 -21.90 -2.38 -8.67
CA LYS A 51 -21.54 -1.21 -9.49
C LYS A 51 -20.09 -0.82 -9.25
N ILE A 52 -19.46 -0.28 -10.29
CA ILE A 52 -18.09 0.20 -10.32
C ILE A 52 -18.11 1.73 -10.37
N LEU A 53 -17.44 2.39 -9.43
CA LEU A 53 -17.14 3.82 -9.48
C LEU A 53 -15.69 4.04 -9.87
N VAL A 54 -15.46 4.94 -10.84
CA VAL A 54 -14.17 5.58 -11.07
C VAL A 54 -14.27 7.03 -10.62
N ALA A 55 -13.67 7.30 -9.47
CA ALA A 55 -13.60 8.60 -8.84
C ALA A 55 -12.37 9.37 -9.32
N THR A 56 -12.61 10.46 -10.05
CA THR A 56 -11.59 11.32 -10.67
C THR A 56 -11.52 12.69 -9.98
N ARG A 57 -10.43 13.43 -10.22
CA ARG A 57 -10.19 14.73 -9.57
C ARG A 57 -10.93 15.90 -10.22
N ASP A 58 -11.10 15.83 -11.54
CA ASP A 58 -11.63 16.89 -12.40
C ASP A 58 -12.22 16.30 -13.70
N GLU A 59 -12.74 17.17 -14.57
CA GLU A 59 -13.38 16.78 -15.83
C GLU A 59 -12.37 16.35 -16.92
N GLU A 60 -11.12 16.80 -16.85
CA GLU A 60 -10.07 16.40 -17.81
C GLU A 60 -9.67 14.95 -17.55
N ALA A 61 -9.41 14.59 -16.28
CA ALA A 61 -9.17 13.23 -15.84
C ALA A 61 -10.37 12.31 -16.12
N SER A 62 -11.60 12.80 -15.93
CA SER A 62 -12.84 12.07 -16.28
C SER A 62 -12.91 11.76 -17.78
N THR A 63 -12.64 12.77 -18.62
CA THR A 63 -12.64 12.63 -20.08
C THR A 63 -11.55 11.66 -20.55
N TYR A 64 -10.35 11.74 -19.97
CA TYR A 64 -9.25 10.83 -20.28
C TYR A 64 -9.54 9.38 -19.87
N VAL A 65 -10.13 9.18 -18.68
CA VAL A 65 -10.57 7.87 -18.19
C VAL A 65 -11.63 7.26 -19.12
N SER A 66 -12.66 8.04 -19.49
CA SER A 66 -13.70 7.61 -20.43
C SER A 66 -13.09 7.27 -21.79
N PHE A 67 -12.18 8.10 -22.32
CA PHE A 67 -11.47 7.83 -23.56
C PHE A 67 -10.67 6.52 -23.52
N ILE A 68 -9.93 6.23 -22.45
CA ILE A 68 -9.24 4.94 -22.32
C ILE A 68 -10.25 3.79 -22.34
N TYR A 69 -11.32 3.90 -21.54
CA TYR A 69 -12.34 2.85 -21.46
C TYR A 69 -13.00 2.61 -22.82
N ASP A 70 -13.39 3.69 -23.53
CA ASP A 70 -14.01 3.64 -24.85
C ASP A 70 -13.09 3.03 -25.93
N ASN A 71 -11.77 3.05 -25.74
CA ASN A 71 -10.80 2.41 -26.64
C ASN A 71 -10.31 1.01 -26.19
N ILE A 72 -10.92 0.39 -25.18
CA ILE A 72 -10.66 -1.04 -24.89
C ILE A 72 -11.29 -1.91 -25.99
N GLU A 73 -10.44 -2.69 -26.66
CA GLU A 73 -10.80 -3.61 -27.76
C GLU A 73 -11.57 -4.86 -27.28
N THR A 74 -11.39 -5.27 -26.01
CA THR A 74 -11.97 -6.50 -25.44
C THR A 74 -13.33 -6.29 -24.78
N GLU A 75 -14.32 -7.04 -25.27
CA GLU A 75 -15.42 -7.67 -24.50
C GLU A 75 -16.19 -6.81 -23.46
N LYS A 76 -16.38 -5.51 -23.69
CA LYS A 76 -17.15 -4.62 -22.78
C LYS A 76 -18.60 -5.08 -22.53
N TYR A 77 -19.18 -5.73 -23.54
CA TYR A 77 -20.59 -6.12 -23.60
C TYR A 77 -20.73 -7.55 -24.10
N HIS A 78 -20.20 -8.53 -23.36
CA HIS A 78 -20.41 -9.93 -23.71
C HIS A 78 -21.78 -10.41 -23.24
N GLN A 79 -22.74 -10.32 -24.16
CA GLN A 79 -23.85 -11.27 -24.21
C GLN A 79 -23.34 -12.58 -24.84
N SER A 80 -22.64 -13.38 -24.03
CA SER A 80 -22.37 -14.79 -24.34
C SER A 80 -23.64 -15.64 -24.38
N SER A 81 -24.75 -15.14 -23.80
CA SER A 81 -26.06 -15.77 -23.76
C SER A 81 -27.18 -14.73 -23.85
N PHE A 82 -28.35 -15.15 -24.35
CA PHE A 82 -29.59 -14.35 -24.34
C PHE A 82 -30.08 -14.02 -22.92
N PHE A 83 -29.55 -14.69 -21.90
CA PHE A 83 -29.81 -14.42 -20.48
C PHE A 83 -28.77 -13.51 -19.80
N ASP A 84 -27.70 -13.13 -20.50
CA ASP A 84 -26.67 -12.27 -19.93
C ASP A 84 -27.21 -10.85 -19.74
N ARG A 85 -26.96 -10.32 -18.54
CA ARG A 85 -27.49 -9.02 -18.11
C ARG A 85 -26.71 -7.91 -18.79
N ASP A 86 -27.43 -6.91 -19.27
CA ASP A 86 -26.82 -5.64 -19.64
C ASP A 86 -26.02 -5.08 -18.45
N ASN A 87 -24.77 -4.73 -18.72
CA ASN A 87 -23.81 -4.17 -17.76
C ASN A 87 -23.58 -2.65 -18.01
N SER A 88 -24.26 -2.06 -19.00
CA SER A 88 -24.08 -0.65 -19.41
C SER A 88 -24.31 0.36 -18.29
N ASP A 89 -25.21 0.06 -17.34
CA ASP A 89 -25.53 0.94 -16.21
C ASP A 89 -24.63 0.75 -14.97
N LYS A 90 -23.70 -0.21 -14.99
CA LYS A 90 -22.91 -0.60 -13.82
C LYS A 90 -21.60 0.16 -13.64
N LEU A 91 -21.09 0.81 -14.68
CA LEU A 91 -19.91 1.67 -14.60
C LEU A 91 -20.34 3.14 -14.44
N GLU A 92 -19.89 3.78 -13.37
CA GLU A 92 -20.01 5.22 -13.15
C GLU A 92 -18.60 5.84 -13.15
N ILE A 93 -18.30 6.69 -14.13
CA ILE A 93 -17.09 7.55 -14.11
C ILE A 93 -17.55 8.92 -13.65
N SER A 94 -16.96 9.47 -12.59
CA SER A 94 -17.42 10.74 -12.00
C SER A 94 -16.36 11.46 -11.17
N ASN A 95 -16.31 12.77 -11.35
CA ASN A 95 -15.54 13.70 -10.54
C ASN A 95 -16.03 13.69 -9.07
N ILE A 96 -15.10 13.54 -8.12
CA ILE A 96 -15.35 13.55 -6.67
C ILE A 96 -16.12 14.80 -6.23
N THR A 97 -15.82 15.96 -6.83
CA THR A 97 -16.51 17.24 -6.57
C THR A 97 -17.99 17.17 -6.96
N SER A 98 -18.29 16.57 -8.11
CA SER A 98 -19.64 16.40 -8.63
C SER A 98 -20.45 15.40 -7.78
N LEU A 99 -19.80 14.34 -7.29
CA LEU A 99 -20.39 13.43 -6.30
C LEU A 99 -20.70 14.14 -4.97
N ILE A 100 -19.76 14.94 -4.45
CA ILE A 100 -19.96 15.74 -3.23
C ILE A 100 -21.18 16.67 -3.38
N TYR A 101 -21.29 17.40 -4.49
CA TYR A 101 -22.46 18.26 -4.75
C TYR A 101 -23.77 17.48 -4.88
N TYR A 102 -23.75 16.29 -5.49
CA TYR A 102 -24.93 15.41 -5.53
C TYR A 102 -25.41 15.04 -4.13
N TYR A 103 -24.54 14.52 -3.26
CA TYR A 103 -24.92 14.12 -1.90
C TYR A 103 -25.27 15.32 -1.02
N PHE A 104 -24.62 16.46 -1.18
CA PHE A 104 -25.01 17.71 -0.51
C PHE A 104 -26.41 18.19 -0.91
N ASN A 105 -26.77 18.10 -2.19
CA ASN A 105 -28.13 18.45 -2.64
C ASN A 105 -29.18 17.49 -2.07
N GLN A 106 -28.87 16.19 -1.95
CA GLN A 106 -29.75 15.23 -1.27
C GLN A 106 -29.91 15.58 0.22
N TYR A 107 -28.82 15.92 0.91
CA TYR A 107 -28.86 16.41 2.29
C TYR A 107 -29.76 17.64 2.44
N LYS A 108 -29.63 18.62 1.54
CA LYS A 108 -30.48 19.83 1.51
C LYS A 108 -31.95 19.48 1.35
N ASN A 109 -32.28 18.59 0.42
CA ASN A 109 -33.65 18.14 0.17
C ASN A 109 -34.25 17.45 1.41
N ASN A 110 -33.52 16.48 1.98
CA ASN A 110 -33.94 15.73 3.17
C ASN A 110 -34.16 16.64 4.40
N ASN A 111 -33.33 17.67 4.56
CA ASN A 111 -33.37 18.58 5.71
C ASN A 111 -34.15 19.89 5.43
N LYS A 112 -34.78 20.03 4.25
CA LYS A 112 -35.47 21.24 3.78
C LYS A 112 -34.63 22.52 3.88
N LYS A 113 -33.33 22.42 3.61
CA LYS A 113 -32.36 23.52 3.70
C LYS A 113 -32.12 24.19 2.35
N ASN A 114 -31.94 25.51 2.35
CA ASN A 114 -31.62 26.29 1.15
C ASN A 114 -30.25 26.98 1.22
N ASP A 115 -29.30 26.39 1.95
CA ASP A 115 -27.93 26.92 2.09
C ASP A 115 -27.29 27.12 0.71
N LYS A 116 -26.71 28.31 0.48
CA LYS A 116 -25.96 28.63 -0.74
C LYS A 116 -24.47 28.46 -0.50
N ILE A 117 -23.72 28.16 -1.56
CA ILE A 117 -22.26 28.03 -1.48
C ILE A 117 -21.65 29.44 -1.59
N ALA A 118 -20.68 29.75 -0.72
CA ALA A 118 -19.93 31.00 -0.74
C ALA A 118 -18.83 30.98 -1.81
N SER A 119 -18.60 32.10 -2.48
CA SER A 119 -17.46 32.26 -3.40
C SER A 119 -16.14 32.34 -2.62
N SER A 120 -15.01 32.11 -3.30
CA SER A 120 -13.68 32.26 -2.70
C SER A 120 -13.44 33.66 -2.12
N GLU A 121 -13.97 34.69 -2.77
CA GLU A 121 -13.88 36.08 -2.32
C GLU A 121 -14.76 36.33 -1.09
N GLU A 122 -16.00 35.82 -1.09
CA GLU A 122 -16.89 35.91 0.07
C GLU A 122 -16.27 35.23 1.29
N CYS A 123 -15.71 34.02 1.11
CA CYS A 123 -15.00 33.30 2.17
C CYS A 123 -13.83 34.15 2.72
N TYR A 124 -13.02 34.76 1.83
CA TYR A 124 -11.88 35.58 2.24
C TYR A 124 -12.30 36.85 2.99
N ASN A 125 -13.39 37.49 2.57
CA ASN A 125 -13.96 38.64 3.26
C ASN A 125 -14.52 38.25 4.64
N GLN A 126 -15.27 37.14 4.76
CA GLN A 126 -15.75 36.66 6.07
C GLN A 126 -14.61 36.25 7.02
N ILE A 127 -13.46 35.76 6.50
CA ILE A 127 -12.25 35.52 7.30
C ILE A 127 -11.68 36.84 7.83
N LYS A 128 -11.54 37.87 6.99
CA LYS A 128 -11.07 39.20 7.42
C LYS A 128 -11.98 39.80 8.49
N ASP A 129 -13.30 39.68 8.34
CA ASP A 129 -14.25 40.21 9.30
C ASP A 129 -14.26 39.40 10.60
N ALA A 130 -14.12 38.07 10.54
CA ALA A 130 -13.89 37.25 11.73
C ALA A 130 -12.60 37.65 12.48
N ILE A 131 -11.49 37.91 11.77
CA ILE A 131 -10.25 38.42 12.37
C ILE A 131 -10.49 39.76 13.08
N LYS A 132 -11.19 40.73 12.45
CA LYS A 132 -11.55 42.02 13.08
C LYS A 132 -12.42 41.81 14.33
N THR A 133 -13.44 40.96 14.25
CA THR A 133 -14.36 40.67 15.35
C THR A 133 -13.65 40.04 16.54
N ILE A 134 -12.72 39.10 16.31
CA ILE A 134 -11.89 38.53 17.37
C ILE A 134 -10.88 39.55 17.89
N LEU A 135 -10.25 40.35 17.03
CA LEU A 135 -9.30 41.42 17.42
C LEU A 135 -9.92 42.43 18.40
N ASN A 136 -11.19 42.78 18.19
CA ASN A 136 -11.94 43.70 19.06
C ASN A 136 -12.28 43.10 20.43
N LYS A 137 -12.26 41.77 20.59
CA LYS A 137 -12.49 41.08 21.88
C LYS A 137 -11.23 41.01 22.76
N TYR A 138 -10.05 41.43 22.26
CA TYR A 138 -8.79 41.41 23.01
C TYR A 138 -8.41 42.80 23.54
N GLU A 139 -8.72 43.05 24.82
CA GLU A 139 -8.40 44.29 25.52
C GLU A 139 -6.89 44.49 25.77
N ASN A 140 -6.15 43.43 26.13
CA ASN A 140 -4.72 43.51 26.41
C ASN A 140 -3.95 42.24 25.97
N LYS A 141 -2.67 42.42 25.57
CA LYS A 141 -1.75 41.37 25.06
C LYS A 141 -2.33 40.50 23.94
N LYS A 142 -2.41 41.07 22.74
CA LYS A 142 -2.92 40.41 21.52
C LYS A 142 -2.01 39.25 21.07
N PRO A 143 -2.56 38.05 20.77
CA PRO A 143 -1.83 36.99 20.06
C PRO A 143 -1.23 37.48 18.74
N SER A 144 0.02 37.11 18.45
CA SER A 144 0.73 37.53 17.22
C SER A 144 0.03 37.15 15.92
N ILE A 145 -0.87 36.16 15.95
CA ILE A 145 -1.63 35.67 14.79
C ILE A 145 -2.79 36.60 14.40
N LEU A 146 -3.24 37.51 15.28
CA LEU A 146 -4.34 38.45 14.98
C LEU A 146 -3.86 39.66 14.18
N ASN A 147 -3.45 39.39 12.94
CA ASN A 147 -3.15 40.41 11.94
C ASN A 147 -3.87 40.05 10.62
N LEU A 148 -4.40 41.06 9.93
CA LEU A 148 -5.04 40.91 8.61
C LEU A 148 -4.03 40.44 7.54
N ASP A 149 -2.74 40.71 7.72
CA ASP A 149 -1.67 40.17 6.86
C ASP A 149 -1.60 38.63 6.87
N PHE A 150 -2.15 38.00 7.93
CA PHE A 150 -2.25 36.55 8.06
C PHE A 150 -3.58 35.97 7.59
N ALA A 151 -4.48 36.77 7.01
CA ALA A 151 -5.80 36.30 6.57
C ALA A 151 -5.74 35.10 5.61
N GLN A 152 -4.79 35.08 4.66
CA GLN A 152 -4.60 33.94 3.76
C GLN A 152 -4.13 32.68 4.52
N PHE A 153 -3.10 32.80 5.37
CA PHE A 153 -2.61 31.69 6.19
C PHE A 153 -3.71 31.14 7.11
N ILE A 154 -4.49 32.02 7.75
CA ILE A 154 -5.61 31.66 8.62
C ILE A 154 -6.71 30.97 7.81
N GLN A 155 -7.04 31.44 6.61
CA GLN A 155 -8.00 30.79 5.72
C GLN A 155 -7.52 29.37 5.31
N GLU A 156 -6.25 29.19 4.97
CA GLU A 156 -5.69 27.88 4.63
C GLU A 156 -5.56 26.92 5.83
N GLU A 157 -5.38 27.44 7.04
CA GLU A 157 -5.44 26.66 8.27
C GLU A 157 -6.88 26.25 8.60
N ILE A 158 -7.84 27.18 8.51
CA ILE A 158 -9.28 26.90 8.69
C ILE A 158 -9.78 25.84 7.71
N ARG A 159 -9.42 25.96 6.43
CA ARG A 159 -9.73 24.96 5.41
C ARG A 159 -9.15 23.60 5.78
N TRP A 160 -7.90 23.54 6.25
CA TRP A 160 -7.28 22.29 6.69
C TRP A 160 -7.95 21.65 7.90
N ILE A 161 -8.38 22.46 8.89
CA ILE A 161 -9.12 21.99 10.07
C ILE A 161 -10.42 21.30 9.62
N LYS A 162 -11.19 21.95 8.73
CA LYS A 162 -12.42 21.38 8.15
C LYS A 162 -12.15 20.15 7.27
N SER A 163 -11.13 20.19 6.40
CA SER A 163 -10.70 19.06 5.55
C SER A 163 -10.22 17.83 6.35
N CYS A 164 -9.85 18.00 7.62
CA CYS A 164 -9.54 16.91 8.55
C CYS A 164 -10.74 16.46 9.40
N ASN A 165 -11.88 17.15 9.27
CA ASN A 165 -13.10 17.01 10.07
C ASN A 165 -12.84 17.16 11.59
N TYR A 166 -12.01 18.13 11.99
CA TYR A 166 -11.81 18.43 13.41
C TYR A 166 -12.96 19.32 13.91
N ILE A 167 -13.84 18.72 14.72
CA ILE A 167 -15.09 19.36 15.17
C ILE A 167 -14.86 20.14 16.46
N ASN A 168 -14.02 19.60 17.35
CA ASN A 168 -13.69 20.23 18.62
C ASN A 168 -12.27 20.80 18.62
N ILE A 169 -12.00 21.62 19.62
CA ILE A 169 -10.72 22.32 19.74
C ILE A 169 -9.59 21.40 20.19
N ASP A 170 -9.89 20.37 20.99
CA ASP A 170 -8.90 19.45 21.55
C ASP A 170 -8.25 18.59 20.46
N GLU A 171 -9.05 18.11 19.50
CA GLU A 171 -8.58 17.50 18.25
C GLU A 171 -7.59 18.39 17.51
N TYR A 172 -7.95 19.66 17.26
CA TYR A 172 -7.06 20.60 16.57
C TYR A 172 -5.80 20.95 17.39
N GLN A 173 -5.91 21.06 18.71
CA GLN A 173 -4.78 21.37 19.59
C GLN A 173 -3.77 20.20 19.64
N ALA A 174 -4.27 18.96 19.69
CA ALA A 174 -3.46 17.75 19.67
C ALA A 174 -2.90 17.38 18.27
N ALA A 175 -3.55 17.83 17.19
CA ALA A 175 -3.24 17.42 15.83
C ALA A 175 -1.77 17.64 15.40
N ASN A 176 -1.24 16.65 14.67
CA ASN A 176 0.04 16.77 13.97
C ASN A 176 -0.14 17.53 12.64
N ARG A 177 0.57 18.66 12.49
CA ARG A 177 0.60 19.48 11.26
C ARG A 177 1.73 19.03 10.32
N PHE A 178 1.79 17.74 10.02
CA PHE A 178 2.80 17.19 9.10
C PHE A 178 2.70 17.85 7.71
N SER A 179 3.84 17.99 7.02
CA SER A 179 3.95 18.59 5.67
C SER A 179 3.39 20.00 5.49
N ARG A 180 3.11 20.74 6.58
CA ARG A 180 2.64 22.14 6.58
C ARG A 180 3.72 23.10 7.14
N THR A 181 4.98 22.90 6.76
CA THR A 181 6.01 23.94 6.82
C THR A 181 5.66 25.01 5.78
N ASN A 182 5.64 26.29 6.19
CA ASN A 182 5.19 27.40 5.34
C ASN A 182 6.23 27.77 4.28
N ASP A 183 6.51 26.88 3.33
CA ASP A 183 7.55 27.13 2.31
C ASP A 183 7.01 28.04 1.18
N ASN A 184 5.69 28.05 0.96
CA ASN A 184 5.02 28.80 -0.12
C ASN A 184 4.00 29.86 0.36
N LEU A 185 3.85 30.07 1.68
CA LEU A 185 2.99 31.12 2.22
C LEU A 185 3.82 32.35 2.61
N THR A 186 3.21 33.54 2.47
CA THR A 186 3.81 34.87 2.64
C THR A 186 4.90 34.94 3.72
N ILE A 187 6.00 35.63 3.40
CA ILE A 187 7.24 35.75 4.21
C ILE A 187 6.97 36.14 5.69
N SER A 188 5.85 36.79 5.96
CA SER A 188 5.42 37.22 7.30
C SER A 188 4.77 36.10 8.16
N ALA A 189 4.24 35.02 7.58
CA ALA A 189 3.40 34.04 8.29
C ALA A 189 4.19 33.18 9.30
N PRO A 190 3.60 32.82 10.47
CA PRO A 190 4.31 32.08 11.51
C PRO A 190 4.65 30.65 11.06
N LYS A 191 5.95 30.37 10.88
CA LYS A 191 6.47 29.10 10.34
C LYS A 191 6.05 27.83 11.11
N VAL A 192 5.73 27.94 12.41
CA VAL A 192 5.37 26.80 13.27
C VAL A 192 4.22 27.15 14.22
N LEU A 193 3.11 26.41 14.16
CA LEU A 193 2.05 26.43 15.18
C LEU A 193 2.23 25.27 16.16
N ARG A 194 2.76 25.56 17.35
CA ARG A 194 2.92 24.58 18.45
C ARG A 194 1.57 23.99 18.85
N LYS A 195 1.56 22.71 19.28
CA LYS A 195 0.40 22.07 19.91
C LYS A 195 0.00 22.80 21.19
N ASN A 196 -1.27 22.67 21.60
CA ASN A 196 -1.82 23.24 22.84
C ASN A 196 -1.49 24.74 23.03
N SER A 197 -1.46 25.51 21.94
CA SER A 197 -0.99 26.90 21.96
C SER A 197 -2.14 27.90 21.87
N LYS A 198 -1.94 29.09 22.45
CA LYS A 198 -2.90 30.19 22.33
C LYS A 198 -3.06 30.68 20.88
N GLN A 199 -2.07 30.46 20.02
CA GLN A 199 -2.19 30.73 18.57
C GLN A 199 -3.21 29.79 17.91
N ARG A 200 -3.12 28.46 18.15
CA ARG A 200 -4.12 27.50 17.67
C ARG A 200 -5.51 27.79 18.26
N GLN A 201 -5.60 28.08 19.55
CA GLN A 201 -6.86 28.53 20.17
C GLN A 201 -7.47 29.69 19.39
N THR A 202 -6.68 30.72 19.12
CA THR A 202 -7.14 31.93 18.43
C THR A 202 -7.59 31.64 17.00
N ILE A 203 -6.93 30.73 16.28
CA ILE A 203 -7.35 30.29 14.94
C ILE A 203 -8.69 29.53 15.00
N PHE A 204 -8.91 28.72 16.03
CA PHE A 204 -10.18 28.04 16.25
C PHE A 204 -11.30 29.01 16.68
N ASP A 205 -10.98 30.04 17.47
CA ASP A 205 -11.92 31.11 17.80
C ASP A 205 -12.35 31.87 16.51
N ILE A 206 -11.41 32.12 15.59
CA ILE A 206 -11.69 32.71 14.26
C ILE A 206 -12.53 31.75 13.39
N LEU A 207 -12.26 30.43 13.41
CA LEU A 207 -13.08 29.42 12.70
C LEU A 207 -14.55 29.50 13.11
N ILE A 208 -14.82 29.59 14.42
CA ILE A 208 -16.18 29.69 14.96
C ILE A 208 -16.86 30.98 14.47
N GLU A 209 -16.18 32.14 14.57
CA GLU A 209 -16.74 33.42 14.13
C GLU A 209 -16.93 33.48 12.60
N TYR A 210 -16.02 32.90 11.83
CA TYR A 210 -16.12 32.75 10.37
C TYR A 210 -17.34 31.92 9.96
N ASN A 211 -17.56 30.77 10.59
CA ASN A 211 -18.74 29.94 10.35
C ASN A 211 -20.04 30.68 10.75
N ASN A 212 -20.02 31.43 11.85
CA ASN A 212 -21.15 32.28 12.25
C ASN A 212 -21.41 33.40 11.23
N ASN A 213 -20.37 34.00 10.66
CA ASN A 213 -20.47 35.03 9.63
C ASN A 213 -21.05 34.51 8.32
N LEU A 214 -20.58 33.35 7.84
CA LEU A 214 -21.18 32.65 6.70
C LEU A 214 -22.67 32.32 6.95
N LYS A 215 -23.00 31.83 8.15
CA LYS A 215 -24.39 31.53 8.53
C LYS A 215 -25.29 32.78 8.54
N LYS A 216 -24.80 33.95 8.97
CA LYS A 216 -25.55 35.23 8.94
C LYS A 216 -25.97 35.62 7.52
N ILE A 217 -25.17 35.27 6.50
CA ILE A 217 -25.49 35.51 5.07
C ILE A 217 -26.19 34.32 4.39
N ASN A 218 -26.62 33.31 5.14
CA ASN A 218 -27.21 32.05 4.66
C ASN A 218 -26.33 31.32 3.64
N LYS A 219 -25.01 31.32 3.88
CA LYS A 219 -24.02 30.58 3.07
C LYS A 219 -23.20 29.60 3.90
N ILE A 220 -22.56 28.67 3.21
CA ILE A 220 -21.54 27.75 3.72
C ILE A 220 -20.36 27.69 2.73
N ASP A 221 -19.18 27.26 3.16
CA ASP A 221 -18.05 27.03 2.25
C ASP A 221 -18.01 25.60 1.69
N PHE A 222 -17.09 25.34 0.76
CA PHE A 222 -16.96 24.03 0.13
C PHE A 222 -16.54 22.93 1.11
N GLU A 223 -15.71 23.26 2.10
CA GLU A 223 -15.32 22.31 3.13
C GLU A 223 -16.52 21.86 3.99
N ASP A 224 -17.44 22.78 4.34
CA ASP A 224 -18.72 22.42 4.98
C ASP A 224 -19.61 21.57 4.05
N VAL A 225 -19.69 21.90 2.75
CA VAL A 225 -20.41 21.10 1.74
C VAL A 225 -19.92 19.65 1.74
N ALA A 226 -18.61 19.43 1.76
CA ALA A 226 -18.00 18.10 1.77
C ALA A 226 -18.33 17.32 3.07
N ILE A 227 -18.30 17.96 4.23
CA ILE A 227 -18.68 17.34 5.52
C ILE A 227 -20.16 16.95 5.52
N LEU A 228 -21.04 17.79 4.97
CA LEU A 228 -22.48 17.50 4.87
C LEU A 228 -22.78 16.40 3.85
N ALA A 229 -22.03 16.34 2.74
CA ALA A 229 -22.11 15.25 1.76
C ALA A 229 -21.64 13.91 2.36
N LEU A 230 -20.54 13.90 3.13
CA LEU A 230 -20.09 12.73 3.91
C LEU A 230 -21.18 12.25 4.86
N LYS A 231 -21.83 13.16 5.60
CA LYS A 231 -22.92 12.80 6.52
C LYS A 231 -24.07 12.08 5.81
N GLU A 232 -24.54 12.62 4.69
CA GLU A 232 -25.63 12.01 3.89
C GLU A 232 -25.21 10.68 3.26
N ALA A 233 -24.01 10.62 2.67
CA ALA A 233 -23.43 9.39 2.10
C ALA A 233 -23.30 8.26 3.13
N SER A 234 -23.03 8.61 4.39
CA SER A 234 -22.92 7.67 5.50
C SER A 234 -24.28 7.13 5.95
N THR A 235 -25.34 7.93 5.87
CA THR A 235 -26.70 7.55 6.29
C THR A 235 -27.52 6.86 5.21
N THR A 236 -27.26 7.13 3.92
CA THR A 236 -28.05 6.58 2.83
C THR A 236 -27.59 5.19 2.40
N LEU A 237 -28.55 4.32 2.07
CA LEU A 237 -28.31 2.98 1.51
C LEU A 237 -28.33 2.97 -0.03
N LYS A 238 -28.55 4.11 -0.68
CA LYS A 238 -28.62 4.24 -2.14
C LYS A 238 -27.26 4.61 -2.73
N ARG A 239 -27.02 4.22 -3.99
CA ARG A 239 -25.83 4.57 -4.80
C ARG A 239 -24.51 4.26 -4.07
N LYS A 240 -24.42 3.03 -3.57
CA LYS A 240 -23.17 2.39 -3.13
C LYS A 240 -22.51 1.65 -4.30
N PHE A 241 -21.21 1.39 -4.21
CA PHE A 241 -20.41 0.76 -5.27
C PHE A 241 -19.57 -0.39 -4.69
N THR A 242 -19.63 -1.56 -5.33
CA THR A 242 -18.86 -2.74 -4.93
C THR A 242 -17.39 -2.66 -5.36
N HIS A 243 -17.10 -1.91 -6.41
CA HIS A 243 -15.73 -1.56 -6.76
C HIS A 243 -15.59 -0.04 -6.84
N ILE A 244 -14.59 0.51 -6.16
CA ILE A 244 -14.24 1.93 -6.22
C ILE A 244 -12.79 2.06 -6.63
N PHE A 245 -12.54 2.93 -7.60
CA PHE A 245 -11.21 3.25 -8.08
C PHE A 245 -11.00 4.75 -7.96
N ILE A 246 -9.87 5.14 -7.37
CA ILE A 246 -9.62 6.51 -6.94
C ILE A 246 -8.32 6.95 -7.60
N ASP A 247 -8.43 7.80 -8.63
CA ASP A 247 -7.25 8.36 -9.28
C ASP A 247 -6.69 9.55 -8.47
N ASP A 248 -5.39 9.81 -8.62
CA ASP A 248 -4.65 10.87 -7.92
C ASP A 248 -4.93 10.99 -6.42
N CYS A 249 -5.02 9.86 -5.71
CA CYS A 249 -5.45 9.82 -4.31
C CYS A 249 -4.54 10.63 -3.37
N GLN A 250 -3.27 10.85 -3.73
CA GLN A 250 -2.32 11.71 -3.00
C GLN A 250 -2.81 13.16 -2.85
N MET A 251 -3.74 13.60 -3.72
CA MET A 251 -4.30 14.95 -3.72
C MET A 251 -5.59 15.10 -2.90
N LEU A 252 -6.04 14.05 -2.20
CA LEU A 252 -7.30 14.05 -1.46
C LEU A 252 -7.15 14.45 0.01
N THR A 253 -8.18 15.11 0.53
CA THR A 253 -8.41 15.42 1.94
C THR A 253 -8.95 14.20 2.69
N LYS A 254 -8.95 14.25 4.02
CA LYS A 254 -9.51 13.16 4.84
C LYS A 254 -11.02 13.02 4.60
N VAL A 255 -11.75 14.15 4.57
CA VAL A 255 -13.20 14.16 4.32
C VAL A 255 -13.54 13.53 2.95
N GLU A 256 -12.77 13.80 1.90
CA GLU A 256 -12.97 13.18 0.58
C GLU A 256 -12.71 11.66 0.61
N ILE A 257 -11.68 11.19 1.31
CA ILE A 257 -11.38 9.75 1.44
C ILE A 257 -12.43 9.04 2.31
N GLU A 258 -12.90 9.66 3.40
CA GLU A 258 -13.99 9.14 4.24
C GLU A 258 -15.32 9.14 3.47
N PHE A 259 -15.58 10.15 2.62
CA PHE A 259 -16.75 10.21 1.75
C PHE A 259 -16.75 9.06 0.75
N LEU A 260 -15.63 8.82 0.06
CA LEU A 260 -15.49 7.66 -0.85
C LEU A 260 -15.60 6.33 -0.10
N LYS A 261 -15.10 6.24 1.15
CA LYS A 261 -15.33 5.08 2.02
C LYS A 261 -16.81 4.86 2.31
N ALA A 262 -17.57 5.93 2.58
CA ALA A 262 -19.01 5.84 2.82
C ALA A 262 -19.80 5.38 1.58
N LEU A 263 -19.26 5.56 0.36
CA LEU A 263 -19.87 5.04 -0.87
C LEU A 263 -19.57 3.56 -1.14
N TYR A 264 -18.63 2.95 -0.41
CA TYR A 264 -18.22 1.55 -0.60
C TYR A 264 -19.30 0.56 -0.13
N ASN A 265 -19.62 -0.41 -0.99
CA ASN A 265 -20.50 -1.54 -0.69
C ASN A 265 -19.60 -2.76 -0.35
N GLU A 266 -19.32 -2.95 0.93
CA GLU A 266 -18.40 -4.00 1.37
C GLU A 266 -19.02 -5.40 1.20
N LYS A 267 -18.36 -6.22 0.38
CA LYS A 267 -18.67 -7.62 0.08
C LYS A 267 -17.38 -8.44 0.04
N THR A 268 -17.48 -9.77 0.13
CA THR A 268 -16.32 -10.69 0.05
C THR A 268 -15.52 -10.59 -1.25
N TYR A 269 -16.11 -10.03 -2.30
CA TYR A 269 -15.49 -9.79 -3.62
C TYR A 269 -15.39 -8.30 -3.99
N SER A 270 -15.72 -7.39 -3.07
CA SER A 270 -15.63 -5.94 -3.31
C SER A 270 -14.18 -5.46 -3.36
N SER A 271 -13.92 -4.27 -3.93
CA SER A 271 -12.59 -3.66 -3.83
C SER A 271 -12.57 -2.13 -3.86
N ILE A 272 -11.71 -1.51 -3.07
CA ILE A 272 -11.39 -0.08 -3.14
C ILE A 272 -9.90 0.09 -3.45
N THR A 273 -9.60 0.65 -4.62
CA THR A 273 -8.23 0.75 -5.15
C THR A 273 -7.82 2.21 -5.27
N PHE A 274 -6.68 2.54 -4.70
CA PHE A 274 -6.08 3.86 -4.72
C PHE A 274 -4.92 3.89 -5.72
N LEU A 275 -4.97 4.82 -6.70
CA LEU A 275 -3.84 5.12 -7.56
C LEU A 275 -3.06 6.28 -6.94
N PHE A 276 -1.78 6.04 -6.62
CA PHE A 276 -0.91 7.00 -5.97
C PHE A 276 0.25 7.37 -6.89
N GLU A 277 0.35 8.65 -7.24
CA GLU A 277 1.51 9.15 -7.99
C GLU A 277 2.62 9.63 -7.05
N ASN A 278 3.80 9.01 -7.15
CA ASN A 278 4.97 9.39 -6.36
C ASN A 278 5.51 10.80 -6.71
N SER A 279 5.14 11.33 -7.87
CA SER A 279 5.74 12.50 -8.52
C SER A 279 4.80 13.72 -8.62
N ALA A 280 4.11 14.09 -7.54
CA ALA A 280 3.24 15.27 -7.54
C ALA A 280 3.28 16.11 -6.26
N SER A 281 3.18 17.42 -6.46
CA SER A 281 3.18 18.53 -5.49
C SER A 281 2.49 18.29 -4.14
N LYS A 282 3.18 18.61 -3.03
CA LYS A 282 2.59 18.73 -1.68
C LYS A 282 1.59 19.90 -1.63
N ASN A 283 0.30 19.63 -1.84
CA ASN A 283 -0.78 20.59 -1.60
C ASN A 283 -1.11 20.64 -0.10
N SER A 284 -1.31 21.84 0.47
CA SER A 284 -1.40 22.05 1.93
C SER A 284 -2.58 21.32 2.59
N LYS A 285 -3.62 20.94 1.83
CA LYS A 285 -4.82 20.28 2.35
C LYS A 285 -4.78 18.74 2.37
N THR A 286 -3.81 18.09 1.72
CA THR A 286 -3.86 16.63 1.50
C THR A 286 -3.68 15.84 2.80
N TRP A 287 -4.31 14.67 2.90
CA TRP A 287 -4.17 13.81 4.07
C TRP A 287 -2.96 12.90 3.98
N LEU A 288 -2.79 12.21 2.84
CA LEU A 288 -1.74 11.22 2.61
C LEU A 288 -0.37 11.90 2.53
N THR A 289 0.32 11.93 3.67
CA THR A 289 1.56 12.66 3.90
C THR A 289 2.45 11.87 4.87
N SER A 290 3.73 12.24 5.01
CA SER A 290 4.64 11.63 5.98
C SER A 290 4.03 11.65 7.39
N GLY A 291 3.78 10.48 7.97
CA GLY A 291 3.11 10.32 9.28
C GLY A 291 1.58 10.25 9.26
N LYS A 292 0.95 10.17 8.07
CA LYS A 292 -0.50 9.93 7.89
C LYS A 292 -0.73 8.91 6.77
N SER A 293 -0.83 7.64 7.15
CA SER A 293 -1.01 6.50 6.25
C SER A 293 -2.48 6.11 6.06
N PHE A 294 -2.75 5.26 5.06
CA PHE A 294 -4.05 4.61 4.84
C PHE A 294 -4.58 3.85 6.07
N ALA A 295 -3.70 3.26 6.88
CA ALA A 295 -4.06 2.59 8.13
C ALA A 295 -4.77 3.52 9.12
N SER A 296 -4.41 4.81 9.16
CA SER A 296 -5.08 5.81 10.02
C SER A 296 -6.54 6.07 9.67
N LEU A 297 -6.98 5.68 8.46
CA LEU A 297 -8.36 5.76 7.98
C LEU A 297 -9.04 4.37 7.97
N GLY A 298 -8.43 3.37 8.62
CA GLY A 298 -8.93 2.01 8.69
C GLY A 298 -8.92 1.30 7.33
N TYR A 299 -7.85 1.46 6.55
CA TYR A 299 -7.56 0.64 5.39
C TYR A 299 -6.29 -0.17 5.64
N ASP A 300 -6.41 -1.49 5.69
CA ASP A 300 -5.26 -2.38 5.68
C ASP A 300 -4.70 -2.54 4.24
N MET A 301 -3.46 -2.10 4.05
CA MET A 301 -2.72 -2.17 2.78
C MET A 301 -1.61 -3.21 2.79
N LYS A 302 -1.42 -3.96 3.89
CA LYS A 302 -0.28 -4.87 4.06
C LYS A 302 -0.29 -5.99 3.02
N GLY A 303 0.76 -6.05 2.19
CA GLY A 303 0.82 -7.00 1.07
C GLY A 303 -0.22 -6.74 -0.04
N LYS A 304 -0.84 -5.56 -0.07
CA LYS A 304 -1.82 -5.11 -1.08
C LYS A 304 -1.38 -3.85 -1.82
N SER A 305 -0.09 -3.55 -1.73
CA SER A 305 0.61 -2.43 -2.36
C SER A 305 1.44 -2.96 -3.54
N ILE A 306 1.26 -2.37 -4.73
CA ILE A 306 1.97 -2.73 -5.96
C ILE A 306 2.58 -1.46 -6.54
N THR A 307 3.86 -1.49 -6.90
CA THR A 307 4.55 -0.33 -7.48
C THR A 307 4.90 -0.58 -8.94
N LEU A 308 4.36 0.24 -9.85
CA LEU A 308 4.70 0.24 -11.27
C LEU A 308 5.97 1.08 -11.49
N LYS A 309 7.06 0.42 -11.91
CA LYS A 309 8.39 1.04 -12.03
C LYS A 309 8.66 1.61 -13.44
N THR A 310 8.22 0.94 -14.51
CA THR A 310 8.58 1.29 -15.90
C THR A 310 7.81 2.50 -16.44
N LYS A 311 8.51 3.56 -16.86
CA LYS A 311 7.92 4.70 -17.60
C LYS A 311 7.79 4.38 -19.08
N HIS A 312 6.61 4.62 -19.67
CA HIS A 312 6.37 4.41 -21.10
C HIS A 312 6.90 5.53 -22.01
N SER A 313 7.73 6.44 -21.47
CA SER A 313 8.44 7.48 -22.24
C SER A 313 9.85 7.06 -22.69
N GLU A 314 10.43 5.99 -22.14
CA GLU A 314 11.81 5.57 -22.41
C GLU A 314 11.90 4.29 -23.26
N THR A 315 10.84 3.50 -23.33
CA THR A 315 10.72 2.31 -24.20
C THR A 315 10.68 2.60 -25.71
N LEU A 316 10.66 3.88 -26.12
CA LEU A 316 10.93 4.27 -27.51
C LEU A 316 12.41 4.10 -27.92
N ASN A 317 13.34 3.93 -26.98
CA ASN A 317 14.77 3.76 -27.30
C ASN A 317 15.22 2.29 -27.37
N GLU A 318 14.48 1.34 -26.79
CA GLU A 318 14.73 -0.09 -27.02
C GLU A 318 14.16 -0.56 -28.36
N CYS A 319 13.04 0.01 -28.82
CA CYS A 319 12.50 -0.20 -30.18
C CYS A 319 13.26 0.57 -31.29
N ARG A 320 14.43 1.16 -31.00
CA ARG A 320 15.24 1.95 -31.94
C ARG A 320 16.61 1.37 -32.28
N LYS A 321 16.97 0.20 -31.72
CA LYS A 321 18.25 -0.46 -32.03
C LYS A 321 18.19 -1.44 -33.20
N ASP A 322 16.99 -1.83 -33.62
CA ASP A 322 16.73 -2.50 -34.88
C ASP A 322 15.83 -1.60 -35.74
N ASN A 323 16.14 -1.50 -37.04
CA ASN A 323 15.51 -0.64 -38.06
C ASN A 323 15.96 0.84 -38.07
N GLU A 324 17.23 1.09 -38.40
CA GLU A 324 17.49 2.15 -39.37
C GLU A 324 16.96 1.69 -40.75
N VAL A 325 15.98 2.42 -41.29
CA VAL A 325 15.78 2.79 -42.71
C VAL A 325 14.31 3.14 -42.99
N ASN A 326 14.12 4.32 -43.60
CA ASN A 326 12.93 4.86 -44.27
C ASN A 326 11.72 5.32 -43.44
N GLU A 327 11.48 6.63 -43.51
CA GLU A 327 10.20 7.27 -43.20
C GLU A 327 9.09 6.87 -44.20
N LYS A 328 7.91 6.52 -43.69
CA LYS A 328 6.57 7.06 -44.05
C LYS A 328 5.44 6.04 -43.90
N LYS A 329 4.30 6.54 -43.42
CA LYS A 329 2.93 6.06 -43.64
C LYS A 329 2.51 4.68 -43.08
N VAL A 330 1.69 4.75 -42.02
CA VAL A 330 0.22 4.46 -42.04
C VAL A 330 -0.26 3.01 -42.33
N ILE A 331 -1.25 2.58 -41.51
CA ILE A 331 -2.24 1.48 -41.67
C ILE A 331 -1.87 0.04 -41.19
N GLU A 332 -2.70 -0.40 -40.22
CA GLU A 332 -3.31 -1.72 -39.97
C GLU A 332 -2.52 -3.06 -40.00
N CYS A 333 -2.48 -3.68 -38.81
CA CYS A 333 -3.13 -4.96 -38.47
C CYS A 333 -2.59 -6.32 -38.99
N SER A 334 -2.76 -7.33 -38.11
CA SER A 334 -2.92 -8.77 -38.39
C SER A 334 -1.68 -9.72 -38.42
N ILE A 335 -1.67 -10.68 -37.46
CA ILE A 335 -1.67 -12.15 -37.68
C ILE A 335 -0.41 -12.80 -38.32
N THR A 336 0.20 -13.94 -37.88
CA THR A 336 0.10 -14.86 -36.71
C THR A 336 1.31 -15.84 -36.73
N GLN A 337 1.42 -16.74 -35.73
CA GLN A 337 2.17 -18.02 -35.75
C GLN A 337 3.71 -17.92 -35.62
N ASN A 338 4.50 -18.94 -35.24
CA ASN A 338 4.38 -20.12 -34.35
C ASN A 338 5.82 -20.69 -34.23
N VAL A 339 6.28 -21.44 -33.22
CA VAL A 339 5.93 -21.72 -31.81
C VAL A 339 7.20 -22.35 -31.21
N ASN A 340 7.51 -22.19 -29.91
CA ASN A 340 8.29 -23.21 -29.18
C ASN A 340 8.07 -23.17 -27.66
N SER A 341 7.46 -24.24 -27.15
CA SER A 341 7.41 -24.63 -25.75
C SER A 341 8.84 -24.70 -25.16
N ILE A 342 9.07 -24.34 -23.90
CA ILE A 342 8.93 -25.29 -22.76
C ILE A 342 8.64 -24.56 -21.42
N LYS A 343 8.45 -23.22 -21.40
CA LYS A 343 8.41 -22.41 -20.16
C LYS A 343 7.03 -22.17 -19.52
N ASP A 344 5.93 -22.55 -20.15
CA ASP A 344 4.58 -22.12 -19.73
C ASP A 344 3.98 -22.89 -18.53
N THR A 345 4.63 -23.96 -18.05
CA THR A 345 4.11 -24.76 -16.93
C THR A 345 4.33 -24.15 -15.53
N LEU A 346 5.10 -23.06 -15.42
CA LEU A 346 5.43 -22.40 -14.13
C LEU A 346 4.83 -20.98 -13.98
N ILE A 347 4.16 -20.44 -15.00
CA ILE A 347 3.73 -19.03 -15.02
C ILE A 347 2.33 -18.81 -14.41
N ASN A 348 1.55 -19.88 -14.22
CA ASN A 348 0.14 -19.80 -13.77
C ASN A 348 -0.10 -19.95 -12.26
N GLN A 349 0.92 -19.87 -11.41
CA GLN A 349 0.69 -19.73 -9.97
C GLN A 349 0.32 -18.26 -9.65
N PRO A 350 -0.78 -18.01 -8.90
CA PRO A 350 -1.15 -16.66 -8.49
C PRO A 350 -0.07 -16.10 -7.58
N LEU A 351 0.46 -14.95 -7.96
CA LEU A 351 1.56 -14.29 -7.27
C LEU A 351 1.15 -13.90 -5.85
N LYS A 352 1.66 -14.65 -4.87
CA LYS A 352 1.42 -14.46 -3.44
C LYS A 352 2.48 -13.48 -2.91
N LEU A 353 2.05 -12.46 -2.19
CA LEU A 353 2.97 -11.63 -1.40
C LEU A 353 3.02 -12.24 -0.02
N ASP A 354 4.03 -13.07 0.20
CA ASP A 354 4.20 -13.80 1.44
C ASP A 354 4.87 -12.89 2.47
N THR A 355 4.19 -12.69 3.61
CA THR A 355 4.83 -12.10 4.78
C THR A 355 5.67 -13.19 5.44
N VAL A 356 6.98 -13.02 5.40
CA VAL A 356 7.95 -13.94 5.98
C VAL A 356 8.52 -13.34 7.25
N ARG A 357 8.70 -14.17 8.27
CA ARG A 357 9.38 -13.79 9.52
C ARG A 357 10.75 -14.46 9.59
N TYR A 358 11.79 -13.66 9.61
CA TYR A 358 13.14 -14.08 9.98
C TYR A 358 13.35 -13.88 11.48
N ILE A 359 14.01 -14.84 12.12
CA ILE A 359 14.37 -14.83 13.54
C ILE A 359 15.88 -15.04 13.61
N ASP A 360 16.62 -14.04 14.09
CA ASP A 360 18.04 -14.16 14.42
C ASP A 360 18.17 -14.91 15.75
N LEU A 361 18.57 -16.19 15.69
CA LEU A 361 18.67 -17.07 16.85
C LEU A 361 19.82 -16.69 17.80
N LYS A 362 20.79 -15.88 17.33
CA LYS A 362 21.96 -15.46 18.12
C LYS A 362 21.76 -14.11 18.79
N ARG A 363 20.96 -13.20 18.20
CA ARG A 363 20.59 -11.90 18.79
C ARG A 363 19.23 -11.91 19.50
N ASN A 364 18.39 -12.94 19.28
CA ASN A 364 16.99 -12.98 19.69
C ASN A 364 16.18 -11.77 19.15
N VAL A 365 16.39 -11.46 17.87
CA VAL A 365 15.70 -10.37 17.15
C VAL A 365 14.81 -10.98 16.06
N HIS A 366 13.68 -10.33 15.78
CA HIS A 366 12.76 -10.74 14.74
C HIS A 366 12.62 -9.65 13.69
N HIS A 367 12.65 -10.04 12.42
CA HIS A 367 12.39 -9.17 11.29
C HIS A 367 11.25 -9.75 10.46
N SER A 368 10.32 -8.90 10.04
CA SER A 368 9.26 -9.26 9.10
C SER A 368 9.57 -8.59 7.76
N PHE A 369 9.45 -9.35 6.68
CA PHE A 369 9.63 -8.86 5.31
C PHE A 369 8.59 -9.46 4.38
N ILE A 370 8.43 -8.84 3.22
CA ILE A 370 7.52 -9.28 2.17
C ILE A 370 8.38 -9.75 1.00
N LYS A 371 8.10 -10.96 0.50
CA LYS A 371 8.69 -11.56 -0.71
C LYS A 371 7.58 -11.78 -1.75
N ASP A 372 7.84 -11.45 -3.01
CA ASP A 372 6.96 -11.80 -4.13
C ASP A 372 7.38 -13.16 -4.69
N SER A 373 6.46 -14.14 -4.73
CA SER A 373 6.77 -15.48 -5.27
C SER A 373 7.24 -15.44 -6.74
N GLY A 374 6.97 -14.36 -7.49
CA GLY A 374 7.39 -14.20 -8.89
C GLY A 374 8.72 -13.50 -9.14
N THR A 375 9.37 -12.96 -8.10
CA THR A 375 10.68 -12.29 -8.16
C THR A 375 11.46 -12.59 -6.87
N VAL A 376 12.16 -13.73 -6.88
CA VAL A 376 12.79 -14.36 -5.70
C VAL A 376 13.76 -13.43 -4.96
N ASN A 377 14.39 -12.51 -5.71
CA ASN A 377 15.45 -11.60 -5.26
C ASN A 377 14.93 -10.24 -4.74
N GLU A 378 13.62 -9.96 -4.78
CA GLU A 378 13.06 -8.70 -4.25
C GLU A 378 12.53 -8.88 -2.83
N ILE A 379 13.13 -8.15 -1.89
CA ILE A 379 12.77 -8.14 -0.47
C ILE A 379 12.33 -6.73 -0.07
N TYR A 380 11.17 -6.64 0.58
CA TYR A 380 10.63 -5.39 1.11
C TYR A 380 10.51 -5.47 2.64
N VAL A 381 10.99 -4.47 3.34
CA VAL A 381 10.88 -4.34 4.80
C VAL A 381 9.97 -3.16 5.13
N GLU A 382 9.08 -3.34 6.10
CA GLU A 382 8.16 -2.27 6.54
C GLU A 382 8.80 -1.45 7.67
N HIS A 383 9.06 -0.17 7.42
CA HIS A 383 9.45 0.81 8.43
C HIS A 383 8.39 1.93 8.49
N ASP A 384 7.80 2.17 9.66
CA ASP A 384 6.76 3.18 9.89
C ASP A 384 5.58 3.19 8.89
N GLY A 385 5.21 2.01 8.36
CA GLY A 385 4.15 1.83 7.36
C GLY A 385 4.58 2.15 5.92
N ILE A 386 5.89 2.28 5.67
CA ILE A 386 6.50 2.41 4.34
C ILE A 386 7.23 1.09 4.03
N GLU A 387 6.84 0.45 2.93
CA GLU A 387 7.55 -0.69 2.37
C GLU A 387 8.78 -0.18 1.60
N GLU A 388 9.98 -0.42 2.15
CA GLU A 388 11.24 -0.07 1.52
C GLU A 388 11.89 -1.32 0.92
N ARG A 389 12.39 -1.22 -0.32
CA ARG A 389 13.14 -2.31 -0.95
C ARG A 389 14.53 -2.39 -0.33
N VAL A 390 14.96 -3.58 0.06
CA VAL A 390 16.36 -3.83 0.45
C VAL A 390 17.22 -3.92 -0.81
N GLU A 391 18.26 -3.10 -0.88
CA GLU A 391 19.19 -3.09 -2.03
C GLU A 391 20.29 -4.16 -1.93
N ASP A 392 20.84 -4.40 -0.72
CA ASP A 392 21.92 -5.38 -0.49
C ASP A 392 21.35 -6.69 0.09
N VAL A 393 20.99 -7.61 -0.81
CA VAL A 393 20.52 -8.97 -0.49
C VAL A 393 21.56 -10.01 -0.85
N ILE A 394 21.64 -11.08 -0.07
CA ILE A 394 22.46 -12.26 -0.39
C ILE A 394 21.59 -13.43 -0.86
N GLU A 395 22.13 -14.20 -1.78
CA GLU A 395 21.60 -15.50 -2.19
C GLU A 395 22.13 -16.59 -1.25
N ILE A 396 21.25 -17.48 -0.80
CA ILE A 396 21.53 -18.57 0.13
C ILE A 396 20.93 -19.85 -0.47
N PRO A 397 21.76 -20.88 -0.79
CA PRO A 397 21.26 -22.11 -1.36
C PRO A 397 20.44 -22.91 -0.33
N VAL A 398 19.33 -23.50 -0.78
CA VAL A 398 18.43 -24.33 0.01
C VAL A 398 18.61 -25.81 -0.34
N PHE A 399 18.69 -26.65 0.68
CA PHE A 399 18.78 -28.10 0.56
C PHE A 399 17.66 -28.79 1.37
N SER A 400 17.02 -29.78 0.76
CA SER A 400 16.08 -30.71 1.42
C SER A 400 16.77 -31.95 1.97
N GLU A 401 17.79 -32.43 1.26
CA GLU A 401 18.62 -33.58 1.61
C GLU A 401 20.11 -33.22 1.39
N ILE A 402 21.01 -33.77 2.20
CA ILE A 402 22.46 -33.62 2.02
C ILE A 402 23.04 -35.02 1.85
N ALA A 403 23.55 -35.32 0.66
CA ALA A 403 24.21 -36.60 0.40
C ALA A 403 25.52 -36.71 1.20
N ALA A 404 25.70 -37.84 1.90
CA ALA A 404 26.92 -38.13 2.65
C ALA A 404 28.18 -38.16 1.76
N GLY A 405 29.28 -37.58 2.26
CA GLY A 405 30.62 -37.86 1.74
C GLY A 405 31.55 -36.66 1.61
N ASN A 406 32.45 -36.52 2.59
CA ASN A 406 33.58 -35.58 2.65
C ASN A 406 33.25 -34.06 2.62
N PRO A 407 34.14 -33.20 3.19
CA PRO A 407 33.84 -31.79 3.31
C PRO A 407 33.94 -31.08 1.95
N ILE A 408 32.81 -30.50 1.52
CA ILE A 408 32.75 -29.42 0.53
C ILE A 408 33.29 -29.80 -0.86
N LEU A 409 32.61 -30.75 -1.52
CA LEU A 409 32.49 -30.73 -2.99
C LEU A 409 31.01 -30.55 -3.35
N MET A 410 30.62 -29.31 -3.62
CA MET A 410 29.27 -28.96 -4.07
C MET A 410 29.06 -29.41 -5.51
N ASN A 411 28.03 -30.23 -5.73
CA ASN A 411 27.07 -30.29 -6.86
C ASN A 411 26.18 -31.54 -6.60
N GLU A 412 24.91 -31.65 -7.04
CA GLU A 412 24.24 -30.91 -8.12
C GLU A 412 22.71 -30.75 -7.92
N TYR A 413 22.19 -30.78 -6.69
CA TYR A 413 20.76 -30.57 -6.41
C TYR A 413 20.51 -29.48 -5.36
N ILE A 414 20.65 -28.22 -5.80
CA ILE A 414 20.03 -27.08 -5.10
C ILE A 414 18.51 -27.24 -5.29
N GLU A 415 17.74 -27.32 -4.21
CA GLU A 415 16.26 -27.43 -4.30
C GLU A 415 15.64 -26.08 -4.67
N ASP A 416 16.14 -24.99 -4.07
CA ASP A 416 15.75 -23.61 -4.33
C ASP A 416 16.87 -22.64 -3.90
N ASN A 417 16.80 -21.38 -4.31
CA ASN A 417 17.66 -20.30 -3.80
C ASN A 417 16.82 -19.30 -2.99
N TYR A 418 17.21 -19.08 -1.74
CA TYR A 418 16.54 -18.13 -0.86
C TYR A 418 17.34 -16.83 -0.78
N TYR A 419 16.63 -15.70 -0.69
CA TYR A 419 17.27 -14.38 -0.56
C TYR A 419 16.95 -13.79 0.80
N LEU A 420 17.96 -13.22 1.47
CA LEU A 420 17.82 -12.48 2.73
C LEU A 420 18.62 -11.16 2.69
N PRO A 421 18.21 -10.12 3.43
CA PRO A 421 19.03 -8.93 3.65
C PRO A 421 20.38 -9.30 4.28
N LYS A 422 21.46 -8.79 3.70
CA LYS A 422 22.83 -9.15 4.07
C LYS A 422 23.17 -8.85 5.53
N ASP A 423 22.71 -7.70 6.04
CA ASP A 423 22.96 -7.26 7.43
C ASP A 423 22.34 -8.21 8.49
N TRP A 424 21.35 -9.00 8.10
CA TRP A 424 20.70 -9.98 8.97
C TRP A 424 21.51 -11.29 9.07
N VAL A 425 22.40 -11.54 8.11
CA VAL A 425 23.19 -12.78 8.00
C VAL A 425 24.68 -12.42 8.08
N ARG A 426 25.16 -12.27 9.32
CA ARG A 426 26.51 -11.76 9.67
C ARG A 426 27.69 -12.44 8.95
N SER A 427 27.59 -13.71 8.59
CA SER A 427 28.67 -14.46 7.94
C SER A 427 28.30 -14.80 6.50
N THR A 428 28.56 -13.88 5.58
CA THR A 428 28.06 -13.93 4.20
C THR A 428 28.79 -14.93 3.30
N LYS A 429 29.84 -15.61 3.77
CA LYS A 429 30.72 -16.43 2.92
C LYS A 429 30.49 -17.95 3.00
N ASP A 430 29.79 -18.45 4.02
CA ASP A 430 29.62 -19.88 4.26
C ASP A 430 28.28 -20.20 4.98
N VAL A 431 27.17 -19.80 4.34
CA VAL A 431 25.81 -20.08 4.83
C VAL A 431 24.99 -20.87 3.82
N PHE A 432 24.06 -21.67 4.33
CA PHE A 432 23.06 -22.41 3.55
C PHE A 432 21.76 -22.54 4.36
N MET A 433 20.68 -22.95 3.70
CA MET A 433 19.39 -23.20 4.35
C MET A 433 18.99 -24.67 4.26
N LEU A 434 18.43 -25.18 5.36
CA LEU A 434 17.79 -26.49 5.42
C LEU A 434 16.29 -26.33 5.60
N LYS A 435 15.51 -27.06 4.81
CA LYS A 435 14.07 -27.18 5.03
C LYS A 435 13.79 -28.23 6.11
N VAL A 436 13.03 -27.87 7.13
CA VAL A 436 12.73 -28.75 8.26
C VAL A 436 11.71 -29.81 7.85
N LYS A 437 11.98 -31.05 8.23
CA LYS A 437 11.08 -32.21 8.07
C LYS A 437 10.89 -32.88 9.44
N GLY A 438 9.64 -33.05 9.84
CA GLY A 438 9.26 -33.55 11.18
C GLY A 438 9.32 -32.49 12.30
N ASP A 439 8.97 -32.91 13.51
CA ASP A 439 8.70 -32.06 14.67
C ASP A 439 9.69 -32.25 15.83
N SER A 440 10.84 -32.91 15.59
CA SER A 440 11.82 -33.22 16.65
C SER A 440 12.44 -32.01 17.36
N MET A 441 12.14 -30.78 16.92
CA MET A 441 12.61 -29.51 17.48
C MET A 441 11.47 -28.57 17.93
N ILE A 442 10.25 -29.10 18.12
CA ILE A 442 9.03 -28.32 18.40
C ILE A 442 9.15 -27.39 19.62
N ASN A 443 9.82 -27.81 20.69
CA ASN A 443 10.01 -27.00 21.91
C ASN A 443 11.00 -25.84 21.72
N LYS A 444 11.69 -25.76 20.57
CA LYS A 444 12.45 -24.57 20.12
C LYS A 444 11.67 -23.70 19.14
N ASN A 445 10.37 -23.93 18.99
CA ASN A 445 9.50 -23.21 18.04
C ASN A 445 9.95 -23.40 16.58
N ILE A 446 10.54 -24.57 16.27
CA ILE A 446 10.92 -25.02 14.92
C ILE A 446 9.97 -26.15 14.54
N TYR A 447 9.21 -25.97 13.46
CA TYR A 447 8.18 -26.90 12.99
C TYR A 447 8.53 -27.46 11.60
N ASP A 448 7.85 -28.55 11.22
CA ASP A 448 7.85 -29.07 9.85
C ASP A 448 7.53 -27.95 8.84
N GLY A 449 8.31 -27.87 7.77
CA GLY A 449 8.17 -26.86 6.72
C GLY A 449 8.82 -25.49 7.00
N ASP A 450 9.35 -25.22 8.20
CA ASP A 450 10.21 -24.06 8.44
C ASP A 450 11.54 -24.18 7.64
N TYR A 451 12.27 -23.07 7.46
CA TYR A 451 13.63 -23.09 6.92
C TYR A 451 14.64 -22.57 7.95
N VAL A 452 15.74 -23.29 8.16
CA VAL A 452 16.80 -22.91 9.13
C VAL A 452 18.05 -22.47 8.38
N VAL A 453 18.56 -21.28 8.70
CA VAL A 453 19.81 -20.73 8.17
C VAL A 453 20.97 -21.28 9.00
N ILE A 454 21.85 -22.04 8.36
CA ILE A 454 23.03 -22.68 8.95
C ILE A 454 24.29 -21.95 8.51
N SER A 455 25.18 -21.66 9.47
CA SER A 455 26.55 -21.21 9.20
C SER A 455 27.52 -22.39 9.35
N LYS A 456 28.33 -22.67 8.32
CA LYS A 456 29.34 -23.74 8.36
C LYS A 456 30.51 -23.43 9.28
N GLN A 457 30.73 -22.15 9.58
CA GLN A 457 31.86 -21.70 10.39
C GLN A 457 31.54 -21.69 11.89
N GLY A 458 32.32 -22.47 12.65
CA GLY A 458 32.35 -22.45 14.11
C GLY A 458 32.09 -23.81 14.76
N MET A 459 32.80 -24.13 15.84
CA MET A 459 32.39 -25.23 16.73
C MET A 459 31.13 -24.82 17.51
N PRO A 460 30.15 -25.73 17.69
CA PRO A 460 28.94 -25.42 18.42
C PRO A 460 29.21 -25.21 19.92
N SER A 461 28.54 -24.22 20.49
CA SER A 461 28.49 -24.03 21.94
C SER A 461 27.42 -24.91 22.58
N ILE A 462 27.54 -25.22 23.88
CA ILE A 462 26.51 -25.99 24.59
C ILE A 462 25.16 -25.25 24.51
N ASN A 463 24.12 -26.00 24.16
CA ASN A 463 22.77 -25.56 23.82
C ASN A 463 22.59 -24.84 22.47
N ASP A 464 23.61 -24.77 21.61
CA ASP A 464 23.40 -24.38 20.21
C ASP A 464 22.57 -25.43 19.45
N ILE A 465 21.72 -24.95 18.55
CA ILE A 465 21.05 -25.80 17.56
C ILE A 465 22.03 -26.04 16.42
N VAL A 466 22.24 -27.31 16.07
CA VAL A 466 23.23 -27.77 15.09
C VAL A 466 22.57 -28.56 13.97
N ALA A 467 23.09 -28.40 12.76
CA ALA A 467 22.88 -29.34 11.67
C ALA A 467 23.99 -30.38 11.69
N VAL A 468 23.61 -31.66 11.72
CA VAL A 468 24.52 -32.80 11.80
C VAL A 468 24.12 -33.82 10.73
N ASP A 469 25.08 -34.22 9.91
CA ASP A 469 24.97 -35.40 9.03
C ASP A 469 25.21 -36.65 9.87
N ILE A 470 24.26 -37.57 9.84
CA ILE A 470 24.31 -38.89 10.47
C ILE A 470 23.95 -39.89 9.38
N GLU A 471 24.92 -40.74 8.99
CA GLU A 471 24.74 -41.82 7.99
C GLU A 471 24.22 -41.35 6.61
N GLY A 472 24.40 -40.06 6.26
CA GLY A 472 23.92 -39.46 5.02
C GLY A 472 22.57 -38.75 5.11
N GLU A 473 22.04 -38.56 6.32
CA GLU A 473 20.87 -37.71 6.55
C GLU A 473 21.23 -36.50 7.42
N ALA A 474 20.93 -35.29 6.92
CA ALA A 474 21.07 -34.06 7.68
C ALA A 474 19.93 -33.90 8.69
N THR A 475 20.27 -33.83 9.98
CA THR A 475 19.29 -33.66 11.07
C THR A 475 19.59 -32.43 11.90
N LEU A 476 18.53 -31.81 12.45
CA LEU A 476 18.64 -30.71 13.42
C LEU A 476 18.48 -31.25 14.85
N LYS A 477 19.40 -30.88 15.74
CA LYS A 477 19.41 -31.24 17.16
C LYS A 477 20.01 -30.11 18.01
N THR A 478 19.76 -30.09 19.32
CA THR A 478 20.48 -29.23 20.27
C THR A 478 21.75 -29.93 20.76
N TYR A 479 22.90 -29.29 20.59
CA TYR A 479 24.19 -29.81 21.05
C TYR A 479 24.31 -29.72 22.57
N LYS A 480 24.48 -30.87 23.24
CA LYS A 480 24.85 -30.96 24.66
C LYS A 480 26.08 -31.83 24.86
N LYS A 481 26.66 -31.74 26.06
CA LYS A 481 27.83 -32.51 26.47
C LYS A 481 27.59 -33.09 27.86
N ILE A 482 27.48 -34.41 27.97
CA ILE A 482 27.23 -35.14 29.23
C ILE A 482 28.43 -36.05 29.47
N ASN A 483 29.05 -35.99 30.65
CA ASN A 483 30.22 -36.83 31.01
C ASN A 483 31.35 -36.85 29.95
N ARG A 484 31.58 -35.70 29.30
CA ARG A 484 32.48 -35.46 28.15
C ARG A 484 32.04 -36.04 26.80
N GLN A 485 31.00 -36.86 26.75
CA GLN A 485 30.40 -37.37 25.52
C GLN A 485 29.53 -36.31 24.83
N ILE A 486 29.49 -36.32 23.49
CA ILE A 486 28.57 -35.49 22.70
C ILE A 486 27.18 -36.12 22.72
N VAL A 487 26.16 -35.32 23.04
CA VAL A 487 24.76 -35.73 23.07
C VAL A 487 23.96 -34.77 22.20
N LEU A 488 23.32 -35.29 21.16
CA LEU A 488 22.45 -34.54 20.27
C LEU A 488 21.02 -34.71 20.77
N MET A 489 20.51 -33.68 21.43
CA MET A 489 19.16 -33.71 22.00
C MET A 489 18.13 -33.33 20.93
N PRO A 490 17.05 -34.10 20.76
CA PRO A 490 15.81 -33.54 20.24
C PRO A 490 15.25 -32.53 21.27
N GLU A 491 14.43 -31.61 20.79
CA GLU A 491 13.66 -30.68 21.61
C GLU A 491 12.17 -30.98 21.40
N ASN A 492 11.83 -32.26 21.58
CA ASN A 492 10.49 -32.84 21.58
C ASN A 492 10.58 -34.13 22.41
N GLU A 493 9.68 -34.31 23.37
CA GLU A 493 9.75 -35.36 24.40
C GLU A 493 9.51 -36.78 23.86
N ILE A 494 8.94 -36.92 22.66
CA ILE A 494 8.66 -38.22 22.03
C ILE A 494 9.90 -38.85 21.35
N TYR A 495 11.02 -38.12 21.31
CA TYR A 495 12.28 -38.56 20.68
C TYR A 495 13.39 -38.75 21.71
N GLU A 496 14.18 -39.81 21.55
CA GLU A 496 15.30 -40.09 22.46
C GLU A 496 16.57 -39.27 22.12
N PRO A 497 17.40 -38.91 23.12
CA PRO A 497 18.70 -38.30 22.88
C PRO A 497 19.67 -39.22 22.13
N ILE A 498 20.36 -38.69 21.12
CA ILE A 498 21.37 -39.45 20.37
C ILE A 498 22.72 -39.27 21.06
N PHE A 499 23.26 -40.37 21.60
CA PHE A 499 24.56 -40.42 22.25
C PHE A 499 25.64 -40.80 21.23
N ILE A 500 26.55 -39.88 20.94
CA ILE A 500 27.62 -40.11 19.97
C ILE A 500 28.78 -40.83 20.69
N THR A 501 29.05 -42.08 20.29
CA THR A 501 30.24 -42.85 20.71
C THR A 501 31.27 -42.93 19.58
N ASP A 502 30.96 -43.63 18.48
CA ASP A 502 31.94 -44.03 17.45
C ASP A 502 31.39 -44.06 16.00
N GLN A 503 30.23 -43.46 15.70
CA GLN A 503 29.65 -43.39 14.34
C GLN A 503 30.25 -42.27 13.48
N GLN A 504 30.16 -42.43 12.15
CA GLN A 504 30.53 -41.41 11.16
C GLN A 504 29.49 -40.28 11.11
N PHE A 505 29.54 -39.37 12.09
CA PHE A 505 28.76 -38.13 12.08
C PHE A 505 29.64 -36.95 11.64
N SER A 506 29.05 -35.93 11.01
CA SER A 506 29.76 -34.68 10.73
C SER A 506 28.92 -33.44 11.08
N PHE A 507 29.55 -32.43 11.68
CA PHE A 507 28.90 -31.15 11.91
C PHE A 507 28.84 -30.38 10.58
N LEU A 508 27.63 -30.14 10.10
CA LEU A 508 27.36 -29.35 8.90
C LEU A 508 27.38 -27.85 9.20
N GLY A 509 27.00 -27.48 10.42
CA GLY A 509 27.12 -26.12 10.93
C GLY A 509 26.19 -25.81 12.11
N VAL A 510 26.18 -24.54 12.51
CA VAL A 510 25.36 -24.01 13.61
C VAL A 510 24.19 -23.20 13.04
N ALA A 511 22.99 -23.42 13.57
CA ALA A 511 21.82 -22.61 13.22
C ALA A 511 21.98 -21.18 13.75
N ILE A 512 21.91 -20.21 12.85
CA ILE A 512 22.02 -18.78 13.15
C ILE A 512 20.71 -18.03 12.95
N GLY A 513 19.79 -18.56 12.15
CA GLY A 513 18.49 -17.96 11.91
C GLY A 513 17.41 -18.96 11.54
N LEU A 514 16.15 -18.55 11.71
CA LEU A 514 14.95 -19.32 11.39
C LEU A 514 14.02 -18.47 10.54
N VAL A 515 13.62 -18.99 9.39
CA VAL A 515 12.70 -18.38 8.42
C VAL A 515 11.36 -19.12 8.50
N LYS A 516 10.31 -18.39 8.85
CA LYS A 516 8.92 -18.88 8.91
C LYS A 516 8.08 -18.20 7.85
N ASN A 517 7.39 -18.99 7.03
CA ASN A 517 6.38 -18.49 6.10
C ASN A 517 5.02 -18.39 6.83
N SER A 518 4.26 -17.33 6.56
CA SER A 518 2.95 -17.08 7.19
C SER A 518 1.75 -17.49 6.32
#